data_AF-A0A938QY36-F1
#
_entry.id   AF-A0A938QY36-F1
#
_cell.length_a   1.000
_cell.length_b   1.000
_cell.length_c   1.000
_cell.angle_alpha   90.00
_cell.angle_beta   90.00
_cell.angle_gamma   90.00
#
_symmetry.space_group_name_H-M   'P 1'
#
loop_
_entity.id
_entity.type
_entity.pdbx_description
1 polymer ?
#
loop_
_entity_poly.entity_id
_entity_poly.type
_entity_poly.pdbx_seq_one_letter_code
_entity_poly.pdbx_strand_id
1 'polypeptide(L)'
;MATLAQAQSPEDLGKAIFDGYVEALVKVNELMKDKPDPKDLTPKVEALKEETIQKMVELGKKVAALDDAGRKKVDSKLVLAMGTVPGDVFKAFSEGQMHYQKADANLGRLIKDFNIITQYAFFDLLKKQTPKEAERLGIK
;
A
#
# COMPACT_ATOMS: atom_id res chain seq x y z
N MET A 1 10.81 -34.55 -9.17
CA MET A 1 9.91 -33.64 -9.88
C MET A 1 9.82 -32.36 -9.06
N ALA A 2 10.32 -31.24 -9.58
CA ALA A 2 10.21 -29.96 -8.90
C ALA A 2 8.77 -29.46 -9.07
N THR A 3 8.06 -29.28 -7.97
CA THR A 3 6.78 -28.56 -7.93
C THR A 3 7.08 -27.13 -8.37
N LEU A 4 6.74 -26.79 -9.61
CA LEU A 4 6.65 -25.42 -10.05
C LEU A 4 5.63 -24.75 -9.12
N ALA A 5 6.11 -23.94 -8.17
CA ALA A 5 5.26 -23.02 -7.44
C ALA A 5 4.39 -22.31 -8.48
N GLN A 6 3.07 -22.44 -8.39
CA GLN A 6 2.14 -21.79 -9.30
C GLN A 6 2.53 -20.32 -9.41
N ALA A 7 3.07 -19.93 -10.58
CA ALA A 7 3.29 -18.52 -10.86
C ALA A 7 1.92 -17.86 -10.78
N GLN A 8 1.73 -16.97 -9.79
CA GLN A 8 0.47 -16.24 -9.66
C GLN A 8 0.21 -15.48 -10.96
N SER A 9 -1.01 -15.55 -11.47
CA SER A 9 -1.36 -14.82 -12.69
C SER A 9 -1.20 -13.31 -12.47
N PRO A 10 -0.95 -12.51 -13.53
CA PRO A 10 -0.96 -11.05 -13.42
C PRO A 10 -2.24 -10.51 -12.77
N GLU A 11 -3.37 -11.13 -13.05
CA GLU A 11 -4.66 -10.78 -12.47
C GLU A 11 -4.71 -11.07 -10.95
N ASP A 12 -4.17 -12.20 -10.50
CA ASP A 12 -4.07 -12.53 -9.08
C ASP A 12 -3.13 -11.59 -8.33
N LEU A 13 -2.03 -11.17 -8.98
CA LEU A 13 -1.10 -10.18 -8.40
C LEU A 13 -1.78 -8.81 -8.25
N GLY A 14 -2.52 -8.35 -9.26
CA GLY A 14 -3.29 -7.11 -9.17
C GLY A 14 -4.33 -7.16 -8.05
N LYS A 15 -5.00 -8.32 -7.88
CA LYS A 15 -5.92 -8.55 -6.76
C LYS A 15 -5.19 -8.54 -5.41
N ALA A 16 -4.05 -9.22 -5.29
CA ALA A 16 -3.30 -9.29 -4.03
C ALA A 16 -2.80 -7.91 -3.57
N ILE A 17 -2.37 -7.05 -4.51
CA ILE A 17 -1.98 -5.67 -4.22
C ILE A 17 -3.20 -4.87 -3.71
N PHE A 18 -4.35 -5.02 -4.38
CA PHE A 18 -5.60 -4.37 -3.94
C PHE A 18 -6.04 -4.83 -2.56
N ASP A 19 -6.07 -6.14 -2.31
CA ASP A 19 -6.49 -6.71 -1.03
C ASP A 19 -5.57 -6.22 0.10
N GLY A 20 -4.25 -6.19 -0.14
CA GLY A 20 -3.28 -5.67 0.82
C GLY A 20 -3.47 -4.16 1.11
N TYR A 21 -3.89 -3.38 0.12
CA TYR A 21 -4.24 -1.98 0.32
C TYR A 21 -5.48 -1.81 1.19
N VAL A 22 -6.56 -2.54 0.89
CA VAL A 22 -7.79 -2.50 1.69
C VAL A 22 -7.52 -2.96 3.13
N GLU A 23 -6.74 -4.04 3.31
CA GLU A 23 -6.31 -4.50 4.63
C GLU A 23 -5.57 -3.39 5.40
N ALA A 24 -4.65 -2.68 4.75
CA ALA A 24 -3.92 -1.58 5.36
C ALA A 24 -4.85 -0.42 5.77
N LEU A 25 -5.84 -0.06 4.94
CA LEU A 25 -6.84 0.94 5.28
C LEU A 25 -7.69 0.53 6.49
N VAL A 26 -8.12 -0.74 6.55
CA VAL A 26 -8.87 -1.27 7.71
C VAL A 26 -8.03 -1.21 8.97
N LYS A 27 -6.76 -1.62 8.90
CA LYS A 27 -5.83 -1.60 10.04
C LYS A 27 -5.56 -0.19 10.53
N VAL A 28 -5.30 0.77 9.65
CA VAL A 28 -5.05 2.16 10.08
C VAL A 28 -6.32 2.78 10.67
N ASN A 29 -7.51 2.45 10.16
CA ASN A 29 -8.78 2.87 10.76
C ASN A 29 -8.95 2.34 12.18
N GLU A 30 -8.62 1.06 12.42
CA GLU A 30 -8.67 0.49 13.78
C GLU A 30 -7.65 1.16 14.70
N LEU A 31 -6.45 1.48 14.23
CA LEU A 31 -5.46 2.22 15.03
C LEU A 31 -5.95 3.64 15.40
N MET A 32 -6.67 4.29 14.50
CA MET A 32 -7.27 5.62 14.71
C MET A 32 -8.58 5.58 15.50
N LYS A 33 -9.10 4.38 15.81
CA LYS A 33 -10.33 4.21 16.57
C LYS A 33 -10.20 4.87 17.93
N ASP A 34 -11.26 5.55 18.36
CA ASP A 34 -11.31 6.35 19.58
C ASP A 34 -10.33 7.55 19.63
N LYS A 35 -9.63 7.82 18.53
CA LYS A 35 -8.74 8.98 18.34
C LYS A 35 -7.69 9.10 19.45
N PRO A 36 -6.81 8.11 19.62
CA PRO A 36 -5.72 8.15 20.60
C PRO A 36 -4.82 9.38 20.41
N ASP A 37 -4.05 9.70 21.46
CA ASP A 37 -3.06 10.77 21.41
C ASP A 37 -2.06 10.54 20.26
N PRO A 38 -1.69 11.58 19.48
CA PRO A 38 -0.73 11.46 18.40
C PRO A 38 0.59 10.78 18.79
N LYS A 39 1.09 10.99 20.02
CA LYS A 39 2.35 10.39 20.49
C LYS A 39 2.26 8.88 20.62
N ASP A 40 1.10 8.36 21.01
CA ASP A 40 0.85 6.93 21.17
C ASP A 40 0.47 6.26 19.86
N LEU A 41 -0.13 7.03 18.94
CA LEU A 41 -0.57 6.53 17.64
C LEU A 41 0.57 6.48 16.61
N THR A 42 1.40 7.52 16.55
CA THR A 42 2.46 7.66 15.54
C THR A 42 3.32 6.40 15.38
N PRO A 43 3.94 5.83 16.43
CA PRO A 43 4.79 4.65 16.27
C PRO A 43 4.02 3.42 15.73
N LYS A 44 2.71 3.30 16.02
CA LYS A 44 1.87 2.21 15.51
C LYS A 44 1.58 2.37 14.02
N VAL A 45 1.32 3.61 13.58
CA VAL A 45 1.09 3.91 12.16
C VAL A 45 2.37 3.75 11.35
N GLU A 46 3.52 4.17 11.89
CA GLU A 46 4.84 3.94 11.24
C GLU A 46 5.13 2.44 11.07
N ALA A 47 4.93 1.64 12.12
CA ALA A 47 5.11 0.20 12.05
C ALA A 47 4.17 -0.45 11.02
N LEU A 48 2.88 -0.07 11.02
CA LEU A 48 1.92 -0.56 10.04
C LEU A 48 2.31 -0.16 8.60
N LYS A 49 2.80 1.06 8.40
CA LYS A 49 3.24 1.53 7.10
C LYS A 49 4.42 0.70 6.60
N GLU A 50 5.44 0.47 7.43
CA GLU A 50 6.60 -0.32 7.04
C GLU A 50 6.24 -1.79 6.77
N GLU A 51 5.39 -2.42 7.60
CA GLU A 51 4.84 -3.76 7.32
C GLU A 51 4.14 -3.80 5.95
N THR A 52 3.33 -2.78 5.67
CA THR A 52 2.60 -2.69 4.40
C THR A 52 3.56 -2.48 3.23
N ILE A 53 4.57 -1.62 3.36
CA ILE A 53 5.61 -1.42 2.34
C ILE A 53 6.31 -2.74 2.04
N GLN A 54 6.72 -3.50 3.04
CA GLN A 54 7.39 -4.79 2.85
C GLN A 54 6.50 -5.77 2.07
N LYS A 55 5.21 -5.87 2.42
CA LYS A 55 4.23 -6.68 1.67
C LYS A 55 4.12 -6.23 0.21
N MET A 56 4.02 -4.93 -0.04
CA MET A 56 3.91 -4.37 -1.40
C MET A 56 5.19 -4.60 -2.20
N VAL A 57 6.36 -4.51 -1.58
CA VAL A 57 7.66 -4.80 -2.22
C VAL A 57 7.75 -6.28 -2.60
N GLU A 58 7.33 -7.21 -1.75
CA GLU A 58 7.31 -8.65 -2.09
C GLU A 58 6.38 -8.94 -3.28
N LEU A 59 5.22 -8.29 -3.34
CA LEU A 59 4.35 -8.36 -4.53
C LEU A 59 5.02 -7.70 -5.73
N GLY A 60 5.67 -6.56 -5.54
CA GLY A 60 6.39 -5.81 -6.58
C GLY A 60 7.51 -6.61 -7.22
N LYS A 61 8.23 -7.46 -6.47
CA LYS A 61 9.21 -8.40 -7.03
C LYS A 61 8.58 -9.38 -8.03
N LYS A 62 7.38 -9.87 -7.72
CA LYS A 62 6.62 -10.76 -8.62
C LYS A 62 6.13 -10.02 -9.85
N VAL A 63 5.66 -8.78 -9.69
CA VAL A 63 5.25 -7.90 -10.79
C VAL A 63 6.44 -7.58 -11.70
N ALA A 64 7.61 -7.27 -11.14
CA ALA A 64 8.83 -6.96 -11.89
C ALA A 64 9.34 -8.15 -12.71
N ALA A 65 9.06 -9.39 -12.27
CA ALA A 65 9.42 -10.61 -12.99
C ALA A 65 8.51 -10.89 -14.22
N LEU A 66 7.37 -10.20 -14.34
CA LEU A 66 6.51 -10.31 -15.52
C LEU A 66 7.12 -9.58 -16.73
N ASP A 67 6.63 -9.89 -17.92
CA ASP A 67 6.88 -9.08 -19.10
C ASP A 67 6.03 -7.79 -19.09
N ASP A 68 6.21 -6.93 -20.10
CA ASP A 68 5.46 -5.66 -20.21
C ASP A 68 3.94 -5.88 -20.29
N ALA A 69 3.51 -6.95 -20.98
CA ALA A 69 2.09 -7.28 -21.11
C ALA A 69 1.50 -7.71 -19.76
N GLY A 70 2.20 -8.54 -19.00
CA GLY A 70 1.83 -8.95 -17.65
C GLY A 70 1.77 -7.77 -16.69
N ARG A 71 2.79 -6.91 -16.67
CA ARG A 71 2.79 -5.70 -15.82
C ARG A 71 1.59 -4.78 -16.12
N LYS A 72 1.27 -4.55 -17.39
CA LYS A 72 0.08 -3.77 -17.79
C LYS A 72 -1.23 -4.39 -17.32
N LYS A 73 -1.33 -5.73 -17.33
CA LYS A 73 -2.51 -6.44 -16.80
C LYS A 73 -2.65 -6.27 -15.29
N VAL A 74 -1.56 -6.37 -14.53
CA VAL A 74 -1.55 -6.10 -13.08
C VAL A 74 -2.07 -4.70 -12.81
N ASP A 75 -1.49 -3.69 -13.48
CA ASP A 75 -1.86 -2.29 -13.32
C ASP A 75 -3.33 -2.03 -13.67
N SER A 76 -3.77 -2.53 -14.83
CA SER A 76 -5.18 -2.41 -15.26
C SER A 76 -6.14 -3.05 -14.26
N LYS A 77 -5.79 -4.23 -13.73
CA LYS A 77 -6.61 -4.93 -12.73
C LYS A 77 -6.67 -4.15 -11.43
N LEU A 78 -5.56 -3.58 -10.99
CA LEU A 78 -5.50 -2.75 -9.79
C LEU A 78 -6.32 -1.48 -9.94
N VAL A 79 -6.19 -0.76 -11.06
CA VAL A 79 -6.95 0.46 -11.35
C VAL A 79 -8.46 0.19 -11.32
N LEU A 80 -8.91 -0.91 -11.92
CA LEU A 80 -10.32 -1.32 -11.87
C LEU A 80 -10.77 -1.63 -10.44
N ALA A 81 -9.93 -2.29 -9.63
CA ALA A 81 -10.24 -2.62 -8.25
C ALA A 81 -10.24 -1.41 -7.31
N MET A 82 -9.45 -0.36 -7.59
CA MET A 82 -9.47 0.87 -6.80
C MET A 82 -10.85 1.54 -6.76
N GLY A 83 -11.67 1.37 -7.81
CA GLY A 83 -13.06 1.83 -7.83
C GLY A 83 -14.00 1.04 -6.91
N THR A 84 -13.53 -0.08 -6.34
CA THR A 84 -14.32 -0.98 -5.49
C THR A 84 -13.88 -0.96 -4.02
N VAL A 85 -13.07 0.01 -3.61
CA VAL A 85 -12.73 0.21 -2.19
C VAL A 85 -14.03 0.43 -1.41
N PRO A 86 -14.27 -0.29 -0.29
CA PRO A 86 -15.47 -0.09 0.51
C PRO A 86 -15.58 1.37 0.99
N GLY A 87 -16.74 1.99 0.73
CA GLY A 87 -16.93 3.42 0.97
C GLY A 87 -16.85 3.80 2.45
N ASP A 88 -17.31 2.93 3.34
CA ASP A 88 -17.18 3.06 4.80
C ASP A 88 -15.71 3.02 5.26
N VAL A 89 -14.91 2.10 4.70
CA VAL A 89 -13.46 2.01 4.98
C VAL A 89 -12.75 3.28 4.53
N PHE A 90 -12.98 3.74 3.30
CA PHE A 90 -12.31 4.94 2.79
C PHE A 90 -12.78 6.22 3.49
N LYS A 91 -14.06 6.30 3.86
CA LYS A 91 -14.61 7.42 4.62
C LYS A 91 -13.97 7.53 6.00
N ALA A 92 -13.93 6.42 6.76
CA ALA A 92 -13.29 6.39 8.08
C ALA A 92 -11.81 6.79 7.99
N PHE A 93 -11.12 6.31 6.95
CA PHE A 93 -9.73 6.69 6.68
C PHE A 93 -9.58 8.19 6.43
N SER A 94 -10.41 8.75 5.55
CA SER A 94 -10.38 10.17 5.21
C SER A 94 -10.70 11.06 6.42
N GLU A 95 -11.69 10.68 7.23
CA GLU A 95 -12.06 11.40 8.45
C GLU A 95 -10.96 11.34 9.52
N GLY A 96 -10.35 10.17 9.73
CA GLY A 96 -9.21 9.99 10.62
C GLY A 96 -8.00 10.82 10.18
N GLN A 97 -7.66 10.76 8.89
CA GLN A 97 -6.59 11.56 8.29
C GLN A 97 -6.83 13.06 8.50
N MET A 98 -8.04 13.57 8.25
CA MET A 98 -8.38 14.98 8.45
C MET A 98 -8.34 15.39 9.92
N HIS A 99 -8.77 14.51 10.84
CA HIS A 99 -8.69 14.76 12.27
C HIS A 99 -7.22 14.95 12.68
N TYR A 100 -6.36 13.98 12.36
CA TYR A 100 -4.96 14.05 12.73
C TYR A 100 -4.22 15.14 11.99
N GLN A 101 -4.56 15.47 10.75
CA GLN A 101 -3.98 16.62 10.04
C GLN A 101 -4.14 17.94 10.81
N LYS A 102 -5.23 18.09 11.58
CA LYS A 102 -5.47 19.27 12.43
C LYS A 102 -4.79 19.16 13.79
N ALA A 103 -4.74 17.95 14.37
CA ALA A 103 -4.16 17.72 15.70
C ALA A 103 -2.62 17.64 15.66
N ASP A 104 -2.07 16.95 14.67
CA ASP A 104 -0.63 16.78 14.40
C ASP A 104 -0.40 16.62 12.89
N ALA A 105 0.14 17.66 12.26
CA ALA A 105 0.31 17.70 10.81
C ALA A 105 1.25 16.61 10.26
N ASN A 106 2.20 16.12 11.08
CA ASN A 106 3.13 15.07 10.67
C ASN A 106 2.42 13.72 10.66
N LEU A 107 1.65 13.41 11.72
CA LEU A 107 0.84 12.20 11.77
C LEU A 107 -0.24 12.20 10.69
N GLY A 108 -0.90 13.34 10.45
CA GLY A 108 -1.86 13.48 9.34
C GLY A 108 -1.24 13.22 7.96
N ARG A 109 0.02 13.61 7.75
CA ARG A 109 0.77 13.28 6.53
C ARG A 109 1.14 11.80 6.47
N LEU A 110 1.61 11.23 7.58
CA LEU A 110 1.95 9.81 7.67
C LEU A 110 0.74 8.92 7.33
N ILE A 111 -0.44 9.23 7.86
CA ILE A 111 -1.69 8.52 7.52
C ILE A 111 -2.03 8.70 6.04
N LYS A 112 -1.87 9.92 5.50
CA LYS A 112 -2.15 10.20 4.09
C LYS A 112 -1.30 9.36 3.13
N ASP A 113 -0.08 8.99 3.50
CA ASP A 113 0.81 8.17 2.66
C ASP A 113 0.23 6.79 2.33
N PHE A 114 -0.74 6.29 3.11
CA PHE A 114 -1.43 5.05 2.78
C PHE A 114 -2.19 5.11 1.45
N ASN A 115 -2.63 6.29 0.99
CA ASN A 115 -3.29 6.46 -0.32
C ASN A 115 -2.42 6.02 -1.51
N ILE A 116 -1.09 6.07 -1.34
CA ILE A 116 -0.14 5.76 -2.41
C ILE A 116 0.68 4.51 -2.09
N ILE A 117 0.32 3.76 -1.05
CA ILE A 117 1.12 2.62 -0.57
C ILE A 117 1.24 1.50 -1.61
N THR A 118 0.31 1.41 -2.55
CA THR A 118 0.36 0.45 -3.66
C THR A 118 1.50 0.73 -4.64
N GLN A 119 2.02 1.97 -4.69
CA GLN A 119 3.15 2.33 -5.57
C GLN A 119 4.42 1.50 -5.28
N TYR A 120 4.54 0.98 -4.05
CA TYR A 120 5.66 0.12 -3.65
C TYR A 120 5.62 -1.25 -4.34
N ALA A 121 4.53 -1.62 -5.01
CA ALA A 121 4.46 -2.78 -5.88
C ALA A 121 4.85 -2.49 -7.35
N PHE A 122 5.09 -1.22 -7.71
CA PHE A 122 5.42 -0.80 -9.08
C PHE A 122 6.78 -0.11 -9.10
N PHE A 123 7.85 -0.90 -9.18
CA PHE A 123 9.23 -0.43 -9.00
C PHE A 123 9.66 0.65 -9.99
N ASP A 124 9.20 0.62 -11.24
CA ASP A 124 9.52 1.69 -12.20
C ASP A 124 8.90 3.04 -11.79
N LEU A 125 7.67 3.00 -11.27
CA LEU A 125 7.01 4.19 -10.73
C LEU A 125 7.72 4.69 -9.47
N LEU A 126 8.05 3.77 -8.55
CA LEU A 126 8.76 4.08 -7.31
C LEU A 126 10.14 4.71 -7.58
N LYS A 127 10.92 4.15 -8.52
CA LYS A 127 12.21 4.72 -8.94
C LYS A 127 12.07 6.11 -9.53
N LYS A 128 10.99 6.36 -10.29
CA LYS A 128 10.72 7.66 -10.90
C LYS A 128 10.30 8.71 -9.88
N GLN A 129 9.47 8.36 -8.90
CA GLN A 129 8.88 9.31 -7.96
C GLN A 129 9.73 9.52 -6.70
N THR A 130 10.32 8.44 -6.18
CA THR A 130 11.04 8.42 -4.90
C THR A 130 12.31 7.56 -5.01
N PRO A 131 13.33 7.99 -5.79
CA PRO A 131 14.52 7.16 -6.06
C PRO A 131 15.29 6.77 -4.80
N LYS A 132 15.38 7.65 -3.80
CA LYS A 132 16.01 7.35 -2.50
C LYS A 132 15.28 6.24 -1.74
N GLU A 133 13.96 6.19 -1.86
CA GLU A 133 13.15 5.17 -1.20
C GLU A 133 13.28 3.82 -1.92
N ALA A 134 13.33 3.83 -3.25
CA ALA A 134 13.66 2.63 -4.03
C ALA A 134 15.04 2.08 -3.62
N GLU A 135 16.06 2.95 -3.47
CA GLU A 135 17.40 2.57 -3.01
C GLU A 135 17.38 1.98 -1.59
N ARG A 136 16.68 2.62 -0.64
CA ARG A 136 16.49 2.09 0.74
C ARG A 136 15.95 0.65 0.72
N LEU A 137 15.06 0.35 -0.22
CA LEU A 137 14.38 -0.93 -0.36
C LEU A 137 15.14 -1.94 -1.24
N GLY A 138 16.33 -1.59 -1.73
CA GLY A 138 17.14 -2.45 -2.58
C GLY A 138 16.59 -2.62 -4.01
N ILE A 139 15.72 -1.71 -4.46
CA ILE A 139 15.10 -1.71 -5.78
C ILE A 139 16.00 -0.93 -6.73
N LYS A 140 16.66 -1.64 -7.65
CA LYS A 140 17.57 -1.07 -8.66
C LYS A 140 16.86 -0.84 -10.01
#